data_AF-E6ML38-F1
#
_entry.id   AF-E6ML38-F1
#
_cell.length_a   1.000
_cell.length_b   1.000
_cell.length_c   1.000
_cell.angle_alpha   90.00
_cell.angle_beta   90.00
_cell.angle_gamma   90.00
#
_symmetry.space_group_name_H-M   'P 1'
#
loop_
_entity.id
_entity.type
_entity.pdbx_description
1 polymer ?
#
loop_
_entity_poly.entity_id
_entity_poly.type
_entity_poly.pdbx_seq_one_letter_code
_entity_poly.pdbx_strand_id
1 'polypeptide(L)' 'MRPLQNPFYKKLYSPSFADLFLGQRKVKQTLFSQINTIIDWTPIRAIIEVAYTKGYKSTGRPSYDSLVLFKIKLLRT' A
#
# COMPACT_ATOMS: atom_id res chain seq x y z
N MET A 1 -42.10 4.78 21.45
CA MET A 1 -42.12 5.03 19.98
C MET A 1 -40.69 5.29 19.53
N ARG A 2 -40.13 4.50 18.60
CA ARG A 2 -38.79 4.73 18.03
C ARG A 2 -38.91 5.66 16.81
N PRO A 3 -38.08 6.71 16.66
CA PRO A 3 -38.14 7.54 15.47
C PRO A 3 -37.61 6.76 14.26
N LEU A 4 -38.34 6.82 13.15
CA LEU A 4 -37.93 6.24 11.87
C LEU A 4 -36.76 7.06 11.32
N GLN A 5 -35.55 6.50 11.31
CA GLN A 5 -34.44 7.07 10.54
C GLN A 5 -34.75 6.91 9.05
N ASN A 6 -35.10 8.01 8.39
CA ASN A 6 -35.35 8.06 6.95
C ASN A 6 -34.02 7.91 6.18
N PRO A 7 -33.90 6.92 5.26
CA PRO A 7 -32.63 6.51 4.64
C PRO A 7 -32.05 7.50 3.61
N PHE A 8 -32.72 8.62 3.33
CA PHE A 8 -32.33 9.54 2.25
C PHE A 8 -31.47 10.75 2.69
N TYR A 9 -31.11 10.89 3.96
CA TYR A 9 -30.20 11.96 4.40
C TYR A 9 -28.74 11.51 4.36
N LYS A 10 -28.09 11.60 3.20
CA LYS A 10 -26.62 11.53 3.16
C LYS A 10 -26.08 12.86 3.70
N LYS A 11 -25.73 12.88 4.98
CA LYS A 11 -25.18 14.06 5.66
C LYS A 11 -23.91 14.51 4.93
N LEU A 12 -23.98 15.66 4.26
CA LEU A 12 -22.85 16.29 3.56
C LEU A 12 -21.90 16.89 4.61
N TYR A 13 -21.12 16.04 5.27
CA TYR A 13 -20.01 16.50 6.10
C TYR A 13 -18.80 16.81 5.22
N SER A 14 -18.11 17.92 5.49
CA SER A 14 -16.76 18.11 4.97
C SER A 14 -15.89 16.95 5.49
N PRO A 15 -15.10 16.27 4.64
CA PRO A 15 -14.33 15.12 5.07
C PRO A 15 -13.42 15.49 6.25
N SER A 16 -13.49 14.70 7.32
CA SER A 16 -12.57 14.82 8.45
C SER A 16 -11.14 14.59 7.97
N PHE A 17 -10.17 15.12 8.70
CA PHE A 17 -8.76 14.76 8.49
C PHE A 17 -8.57 13.24 8.48
N ALA A 18 -9.28 12.50 9.34
CA ALA A 18 -9.26 11.04 9.32
C ALA A 18 -9.79 10.44 8.01
N ASP A 19 -10.86 11.02 7.44
CA ASP A 19 -11.47 10.55 6.18
C ASP A 19 -10.53 10.75 4.98
N LEU A 20 -9.77 11.84 4.97
CA LEU A 20 -8.75 12.11 3.93
C LEU A 20 -7.64 11.04 3.97
N PHE A 21 -7.14 10.68 5.15
CA PHE A 21 -6.12 9.65 5.31
C PHE A 21 -6.65 8.24 5.03
N LEU A 22 -7.90 7.94 5.41
CA LEU A 22 -8.56 6.67 5.08
C LEU A 22 -8.76 6.53 3.57
N GLY A 23 -9.15 7.60 2.88
CA GLY A 23 -9.23 7.64 1.42
C GLY A 23 -7.89 7.36 0.75
N GLN A 24 -6.83 8.04 1.18
CA GLN A 24 -5.47 7.80 0.67
C GLN A 24 -4.99 6.36 0.92
N ARG A 25 -5.25 5.80 2.12
CA ARG A 25 -4.91 4.42 2.45
C ARG A 25 -5.64 3.42 1.55
N LYS A 26 -6.93 3.66 1.30
CA LYS A 26 -7.76 2.79 0.45
C LYS A 26 -7.27 2.79 -1.00
N VAL A 27 -6.94 3.97 -1.55
CA VAL A 27 -6.40 4.11 -2.92
C VAL A 27 -5.06 3.38 -3.06
N LYS A 28 -4.13 3.55 -2.10
CA LYS A 28 -2.84 2.84 -2.11
C LYS A 28 -3.02 1.32 -2.03
N GLN A 29 -4.00 0.84 -1.26
CA GLN A 29 -4.28 -0.58 -1.13
C GLN A 29 -4.87 -1.18 -2.42
N THR A 30 -5.83 -0.50 -3.05
CA THR A 30 -6.44 -0.98 -4.30
C THR A 30 -5.44 -0.99 -5.45
N LEU A 31 -4.62 0.06 -5.57
CA LEU A 31 -3.56 0.14 -6.56
C LEU A 31 -2.55 -1.00 -6.38
N PHE A 32 -2.16 -1.30 -5.13
CA PHE A 32 -1.29 -2.43 -4.85
C PHE A 32 -1.88 -3.77 -5.27
N SER A 33 -3.17 -3.99 -4.99
CA SER A 33 -3.83 -5.23 -5.36
C SER A 33 -3.79 -5.40 -6.88
N GLN A 34 -4.11 -4.34 -7.61
CA GLN A 34 -4.11 -4.37 -9.08
C GLN A 34 -2.71 -4.64 -9.65
N ILE A 35 -1.69 -3.91 -9.18
CA ILE A 35 -0.31 -4.10 -9.62
C ILE A 35 0.16 -5.53 -9.31
N ASN A 36 -0.14 -6.06 -8.12
CA ASN A 36 0.25 -7.42 -7.75
C ASN A 36 -0.45 -8.50 -8.59
N THR A 37 -1.65 -8.23 -9.11
CA THR A 37 -2.38 -9.15 -9.98
C THR A 37 -1.89 -9.10 -11.42
N ILE A 38 -1.52 -7.92 -11.92
CA ILE A 38 -1.16 -7.71 -13.34
C ILE A 38 0.29 -8.12 -13.62
N ILE A 39 1.20 -7.91 -12.66
CA ILE A 39 2.63 -8.08 -12.86
C ILE A 39 3.08 -9.47 -12.42
N ASP A 40 3.79 -10.18 -13.30
CA ASP A 40 4.62 -11.31 -12.90
C ASP A 40 5.88 -10.79 -12.18
N TRP A 41 5.95 -11.05 -10.87
CA TRP A 41 7.05 -10.60 -10.02
C TRP A 41 8.31 -11.45 -10.16
N THR A 42 8.22 -12.63 -10.76
CA THR A 42 9.31 -13.60 -10.88
C THR A 42 10.49 -13.03 -11.69
N PRO A 43 10.31 -12.54 -12.93
CA PRO A 43 11.40 -11.96 -13.71
C PRO A 43 11.93 -10.65 -13.08
N ILE A 44 11.05 -9.84 -12.49
CA ILE A 44 11.44 -8.60 -11.82
C ILE A 44 12.36 -8.91 -10.63
N ARG A 45 11.99 -9.90 -9.81
CA ARG A 45 12.80 -10.34 -8.68
C ARG A 45 14.19 -10.79 -9.13
N ALA A 46 14.27 -11.58 -10.21
CA ALA A 46 15.54 -12.04 -10.76
C ALA A 46 16.45 -10.86 -11.17
N ILE A 47 15.89 -9.84 -11.86
CA ILE A 47 16.65 -8.64 -12.25
C ILE A 47 17.12 -7.87 -11.03
N ILE A 48 16.27 -7.69 -10.01
CA ILE A 48 16.64 -6.97 -8.79
C ILE A 48 17.73 -7.72 -8.03
N GLU A 49 17.65 -9.04 -7.92
CA GLU A 49 18.64 -9.86 -7.18
C GLU A 49 20.03 -9.83 -7.83
N VAL A 50 20.13 -9.59 -9.14
CA VAL A 50 21.43 -9.33 -9.81
C VAL A 50 22.07 -8.02 -9.33
N ALA A 51 21.27 -6.97 -9.15
CA ALA A 51 21.76 -5.64 -8.76
C ALA A 51 21.81 -5.43 -7.24
N TYR A 52 21.04 -6.19 -6.48
CA TYR A 52 20.89 -6.05 -5.04
C TYR A 52 21.45 -7.28 -4.33
N THR A 53 22.71 -7.16 -3.90
CA THR A 53 23.30 -8.12 -2.97
C THR A 53 22.75 -7.87 -1.57
N LYS A 54 21.99 -8.83 -1.03
CA LYS A 54 21.43 -8.75 0.31
C LYS A 54 22.54 -8.77 1.36
N GLY A 55 22.99 -7.60 1.79
CA GLY A 55 23.96 -7.46 2.88
C GLY A 55 23.33 -7.66 4.26
N TYR A 56 24.14 -8.08 5.23
CA TYR A 56 23.82 -7.88 6.64
C TYR A 56 24.02 -6.40 6.98
N LYS A 57 23.05 -5.77 7.63
CA LYS A 57 23.26 -4.42 8.17
C LYS A 57 24.35 -4.50 9.23
N SER A 58 25.13 -3.44 9.42
CA SER A 58 26.13 -3.33 10.51
C SER A 58 25.53 -3.58 11.91
N THR A 59 24.21 -3.45 12.04
CA THR A 59 23.41 -3.73 13.24
C THR A 59 22.99 -5.19 13.40
N GLY A 60 23.46 -6.12 12.54
CA GLY A 60 23.16 -7.55 12.61
C GLY A 60 21.75 -7.95 12.15
N ARG A 61 20.88 -6.99 11.86
CA ARG A 61 19.54 -7.26 11.31
C ARG A 61 19.63 -7.56 9.81
N PRO A 62 18.93 -8.59 9.30
CA PRO A 62 18.91 -8.87 7.88
C PRO A 62 18.33 -7.67 7.13
N SER A 63 18.93 -7.34 5.99
CA SER A 63 18.35 -6.36 5.09
C SER A 63 17.00 -6.85 4.55
N TYR A 64 16.13 -5.92 4.17
CA TYR A 64 14.85 -6.26 3.57
C TYR A 64 15.06 -7.17 2.35
N ASP A 65 14.09 -8.06 2.13
CA ASP A 65 13.98 -8.78 0.86
C ASP A 65 13.97 -7.78 -0.30
N SER A 66 14.68 -8.11 -1.37
CA SER A 66 14.92 -7.25 -2.52
C SER A 66 13.61 -6.74 -3.14
N LEU A 67 12.65 -7.64 -3.30
CA LEU A 67 11.34 -7.34 -3.86
C LEU A 67 10.49 -6.48 -2.91
N VAL A 68 10.56 -6.74 -1.61
CA VAL A 68 9.88 -5.92 -0.59
C VAL A 68 10.42 -4.49 -0.58
N LEU A 69 11.74 -4.33 -0.62
CA LEU A 69 12.38 -3.02 -0.65
C LEU A 69 11.98 -2.22 -1.90
N PHE A 70 11.96 -2.89 -3.06
CA PHE A 70 11.51 -2.28 -4.32
C PHE A 70 10.05 -1.83 -4.23
N LYS A 71 9.14 -2.69 -3.73
CA LYS A 71 7.72 -2.33 -3.54
C LYS A 71 7.53 -1.15 -2.59
N ILE A 72 8.32 -1.04 -1.51
CA ILE A 72 8.27 0.11 -0.61
C ILE A 72 8.70 1.40 -1.34
N LYS A 73 9.74 1.33 -2.16
CA LYS A 73 10.22 2.48 -2.93
C LYS A 73 9.23 2.95 -3.99
N LEU A 74 8.51 2.03 -4.62
CA LEU A 74 7.47 2.33 -5.62
C LEU A 74 6.31 3.19 -5.05
N LEU A 75 6.04 3.13 -3.75
CA LEU A 75 4.93 3.84 -3.09
C LEU A 75 5.30 5.18 -2.45
N ARG A 76 6.60 5.46 -2.40
CA ARG A 76 7.12 6.60 -1.65
C ARG A 76 6.97 7.90 -2.47
N THR A 77 6.68 7.81 -3.77
CA THR A 77 6.25 8.90 -4.64
C THR A 77 4.80 9.28 -4.40
#